data_AF-A0A0K8VRX3-F1
#
_entry.id   AF-A0A0K8VRX3-F1
#
_cell.length_a   1.000
_cell.length_b   1.000
_cell.length_c   1.000
_cell.angle_alpha   90.00
_cell.angle_beta   90.00
_cell.angle_gamma   90.00
#
_symmetry.space_group_name_H-M   'P 1'
#
loop_
_entity.id
_entity.type
_entity.pdbx_description
1 polymer ?
#
loop_
_entity_poly.entity_id
_entity_poly.type
_entity_poly.pdbx_seq_one_letter_code
_entity_poly.pdbx_strand_id
1 'polypeptide(L)'
;MLMLFSEKKMNIEYFMEGLECLMYCGQKITPEQKVLIENSLIVLQNENRFTGMYFWGRINAITRDYYISFGYTQDCLKDRKFFYTLDGYQWMMLPFVHSPKIFQATILCREPFIGDPILVTTVELDPTFEVDANQIISANLPEKVKLKEEERLAAIVFIITEECAICPRGALYKLTDGRIIPNQMFRGLNDLQVENISNYQILRLPRNDLKHNLLKRGDYNYAIDFLDCIADVIPLRRAFSLNLMRNERLIIMKSCLWPGMTFFHKLNSRKHGFLYFGDGKKNYDLLFMY
;
A
#
# COMPACT_ATOMS: atom_id res chain seq x y z
N MET A 1 3.11 44.35 1.88
CA MET A 1 1.85 43.61 1.65
C MET A 1 2.15 42.13 1.87
N LEU A 2 1.92 41.63 3.09
CA LEU A 2 2.23 40.26 3.51
C LEU A 2 1.07 39.35 3.07
N MET A 3 1.29 38.51 2.07
CA MET A 3 0.40 37.36 1.80
C MET A 3 0.90 36.16 2.62
N LEU A 4 0.26 35.97 3.77
CA LEU A 4 0.28 34.72 4.52
C LEU A 4 -0.56 33.68 3.75
N PHE A 5 0.08 32.77 3.01
CA PHE A 5 -0.57 31.53 2.61
C PHE A 5 -0.27 30.45 3.65
N SER A 6 -1.12 30.41 4.67
CA SER A 6 -1.26 29.25 5.55
C SER A 6 -2.14 28.22 4.85
N GLU A 7 -1.55 27.29 4.11
CA GLU A 7 -2.19 26.03 3.77
C GLU A 7 -1.39 24.88 4.36
N LYS A 8 -1.74 24.49 5.59
CA LYS A 8 -1.29 23.26 6.23
C LYS A 8 -1.75 22.06 5.38
N LYS A 9 -0.86 21.53 4.55
CA LYS A 9 -1.06 20.34 3.74
C LYS A 9 -0.24 19.20 4.35
N MET A 10 -0.91 18.15 4.83
CA MET A 10 -0.27 16.96 5.41
C MET A 10 0.49 16.20 4.31
N ASN A 11 1.78 16.50 4.17
CA ASN A 11 2.67 16.11 3.06
C ASN A 11 4.12 16.15 3.51
N ILE A 12 4.86 15.04 3.41
CA ILE A 12 6.32 14.94 3.64
C ILE A 12 6.80 15.29 5.07
N GLU A 13 6.14 16.19 5.79
CA GLU A 13 6.50 16.68 7.13
C GLU A 13 6.61 15.58 8.19
N TYR A 14 5.91 14.46 8.00
CA TYR A 14 5.98 13.29 8.90
C TYR A 14 6.79 12.14 8.34
N PHE A 15 7.50 12.33 7.24
CA PHE A 15 8.32 11.30 6.61
C PHE A 15 9.42 10.81 7.57
N MET A 16 10.16 11.73 8.17
CA MET A 16 11.22 11.41 9.12
C MET A 16 10.69 10.73 10.39
N GLU A 17 9.66 11.32 11.02
CA GLU A 17 9.04 10.74 12.22
C GLU A 17 8.39 9.38 11.93
N GLY A 18 7.79 9.21 10.76
CA GLY A 18 7.19 7.94 10.33
C GLY A 18 8.26 6.86 10.12
N LEU A 19 9.39 7.21 9.51
CA LEU A 19 10.54 6.31 9.38
C LEU A 19 11.12 5.94 10.75
N GLU A 20 11.20 6.87 11.69
CA GLU A 20 11.63 6.61 13.07
C GLU A 20 10.69 5.66 13.80
N CYS A 21 9.37 5.88 13.68
CA CYS A 21 8.35 4.98 14.24
C CYS A 21 8.44 3.56 13.66
N LEU A 22 9.03 3.40 12.47
CA LEU A 22 9.17 2.12 11.79
C LEU A 22 10.56 1.48 11.99
N MET A 23 11.50 2.17 12.66
CA MET A 23 12.82 1.60 13.01
C MET A 23 12.72 0.33 13.86
N TYR A 24 11.65 0.19 14.65
CA TYR A 24 11.36 -1.03 15.44
C TYR A 24 11.16 -2.28 14.57
N CYS A 25 11.02 -2.13 13.25
CA CYS A 25 10.85 -3.24 12.32
C CYS A 25 12.16 -3.75 11.71
N GLY A 26 13.31 -3.22 12.13
CA GLY A 26 14.63 -3.72 11.75
C GLY A 26 15.10 -3.30 10.35
N GLN A 27 14.29 -2.53 9.63
CA GLN A 27 14.61 -2.02 8.29
C GLN A 27 15.01 -0.55 8.40
N LYS A 28 16.11 -0.17 7.73
CA LYS A 28 16.68 1.18 7.82
C LYS A 28 17.03 1.72 6.44
N ILE A 29 16.74 3.00 6.26
CA ILE A 29 17.27 3.84 5.18
C ILE A 29 18.42 4.67 5.78
N THR A 30 19.52 4.86 5.06
CA THR A 30 20.64 5.66 5.58
C THR A 30 20.21 7.13 5.74
N PRO A 31 20.79 7.89 6.68
CA PRO A 31 20.44 9.30 6.87
C PRO A 31 20.56 10.13 5.59
N GLU A 32 21.56 9.87 4.77
CA GLU A 32 21.80 10.57 3.50
C GLU A 32 20.67 10.28 2.50
N GLN A 33 20.28 9.01 2.38
CA GLN A 33 19.17 8.59 1.52
C GLN A 33 17.85 9.17 2.00
N LYS A 34 17.62 9.28 3.32
CA LYS A 34 16.41 9.90 3.87
C LYS A 34 16.28 11.34 3.41
N VAL A 35 17.33 12.14 3.59
CA VAL A 35 17.34 13.57 3.21
C VAL A 35 17.20 13.72 1.69
N LEU A 36 17.86 12.86 0.92
CA LEU A 36 17.76 12.88 -0.54
C LEU A 36 16.33 12.61 -1.02
N ILE A 37 15.70 11.54 -0.51
CA ILE A 37 14.33 11.14 -0.85
C ILE A 37 13.35 12.21 -0.39
N GLU A 38 13.52 12.76 0.81
CA GLU A 38 12.64 13.82 1.32
C GLU A 38 12.63 15.04 0.39
N ASN A 39 13.83 15.53 0.02
CA ASN A 39 13.95 16.67 -0.88
C ASN A 39 13.40 16.38 -2.28
N SER A 40 13.66 15.20 -2.84
CA SER A 40 13.18 14.84 -4.18
C SER A 40 11.66 14.67 -4.21
N LEU A 41 11.04 14.19 -3.13
CA LEU A 41 9.58 14.12 -2.99
C LEU A 41 8.93 15.50 -2.95
N ILE A 42 9.56 16.50 -2.32
CA ILE A 42 9.05 17.88 -2.26
C ILE A 42 9.02 18.48 -3.68
N VAL A 43 10.09 18.26 -4.45
CA VAL A 43 10.17 18.68 -5.85
C VAL A 43 9.07 17.99 -6.66
N LEU A 44 8.97 16.66 -6.56
CA LEU A 44 8.00 15.86 -7.33
C LEU A 44 6.54 16.25 -7.01
N GLN A 45 6.25 16.59 -5.74
CA GLN A 45 4.95 17.07 -5.32
C GLN A 45 4.58 18.39 -6.01
N ASN A 46 5.52 19.34 -6.03
CA ASN A 46 5.30 20.66 -6.61
C ASN A 46 5.13 20.60 -8.13
N GLU A 47 5.95 19.80 -8.82
CA GLU A 47 5.89 19.62 -10.28
C GLU A 47 4.54 19.05 -10.74
N ASN A 48 4.02 18.06 -10.02
CA ASN A 48 2.77 17.40 -10.37
C ASN A 48 1.52 18.06 -9.73
N ARG A 49 1.71 19.09 -8.90
CA ARG A 49 0.65 19.78 -8.15
C ARG A 49 -0.20 18.81 -7.32
N PHE A 50 0.46 17.83 -6.69
CA PHE A 50 -0.24 16.88 -5.83
C PHE A 50 -0.69 17.53 -4.53
N THR A 51 -1.92 17.23 -4.12
CA THR A 51 -2.45 17.61 -2.80
C THR A 51 -1.80 16.77 -1.71
N GLY A 52 -1.43 15.53 -2.03
CA GLY A 52 -0.81 14.57 -1.14
C GLY A 52 0.37 13.86 -1.80
N MET A 53 1.51 13.71 -1.11
CA MET A 53 2.67 12.93 -1.53
C MET A 53 3.15 12.05 -0.38
N TYR A 54 3.32 10.75 -0.65
CA TYR A 54 3.75 9.77 0.32
C TYR A 54 4.85 8.89 -0.23
N PHE A 55 5.80 8.56 0.63
CA PHE A 55 6.73 7.49 0.39
C PHE A 55 6.03 6.15 0.64
N TRP A 56 6.03 5.26 -0.34
CA TRP A 56 5.38 3.95 -0.25
C TRP A 56 6.29 2.92 0.40
N GLY A 57 7.58 2.99 0.09
CA GLY A 57 8.55 2.01 0.55
C GLY A 57 9.63 1.68 -0.47
N ARG A 58 10.24 0.51 -0.31
CA ARG A 58 11.34 -0.01 -1.12
C ARG A 58 11.10 -1.47 -1.48
N ILE A 59 11.31 -1.81 -2.74
CA ILE A 59 11.39 -3.18 -3.24
C ILE A 59 12.86 -3.53 -3.41
N ASN A 60 13.29 -4.56 -2.68
CA ASN A 60 14.68 -5.01 -2.69
C ASN A 60 14.98 -5.73 -4.01
N ALA A 61 16.09 -5.37 -4.62
CA ALA A 61 16.58 -6.02 -5.84
C ALA A 61 18.02 -6.50 -5.65
N ILE A 62 18.54 -7.27 -6.60
CA ILE A 62 19.91 -7.79 -6.53
C ILE A 62 20.95 -6.67 -6.68
N THR A 63 20.78 -5.79 -7.67
CA THR A 63 21.77 -4.76 -8.00
C THR A 63 21.45 -3.41 -7.36
N ARG A 64 20.20 -2.93 -7.52
CA ARG A 64 19.74 -1.63 -7.01
C ARG A 64 18.29 -1.71 -6.62
N ASP A 65 18.00 -1.34 -5.38
CA ASP A 65 16.65 -1.34 -4.85
C ASP A 65 15.77 -0.27 -5.51
N TYR A 66 14.49 -0.58 -5.68
CA TYR A 66 13.49 0.36 -6.16
C TYR A 66 12.83 1.08 -5.01
N TYR A 67 12.94 2.40 -4.97
CA TYR A 67 12.20 3.25 -4.02
C TYR A 67 10.91 3.73 -4.68
N ILE A 68 9.79 3.58 -3.99
CA ILE A 68 8.46 3.86 -4.53
C ILE A 68 7.81 4.98 -3.74
N SER A 69 7.13 5.87 -4.45
CA SER A 69 6.28 6.91 -3.88
C SER A 69 4.96 6.99 -4.63
N PHE A 70 3.97 7.61 -4.01
CA PHE A 70 2.73 7.94 -4.70
C PHE A 70 2.19 9.27 -4.24
N GLY A 71 1.58 9.97 -5.20
CA GLY A 71 0.86 11.21 -4.95
C GLY A 71 -0.57 11.15 -5.46
N TYR A 72 -1.42 12.01 -4.92
CA TYR A 72 -2.81 12.16 -5.38
C TYR A 72 -3.17 13.63 -5.52
N THR A 73 -4.17 13.91 -6.36
CA THR A 73 -4.64 15.28 -6.64
C THR A 73 -5.92 15.59 -5.87
N GLN A 74 -7.08 15.09 -6.29
CA GLN A 74 -8.34 15.41 -5.61
C GLN A 74 -8.80 14.26 -4.70
N ASP A 75 -8.85 13.04 -5.23
CA ASP A 75 -9.31 11.86 -4.51
C ASP A 75 -8.12 11.01 -4.00
N CYS A 76 -8.12 10.70 -2.71
CA CYS A 76 -7.04 9.93 -2.05
C CYS A 76 -6.91 8.49 -2.55
N LEU A 77 -7.94 7.91 -3.15
CA LEU A 77 -7.95 6.52 -3.60
C LEU A 77 -7.91 6.39 -5.11
N LYS A 78 -8.68 7.21 -5.84
CA LYS A 78 -8.82 7.10 -7.31
C LYS A 78 -7.70 7.77 -8.09
N ASP A 79 -7.19 8.91 -7.62
CA ASP A 79 -6.26 9.75 -8.39
C ASP A 79 -4.79 9.48 -8.05
N ARG A 80 -4.48 8.30 -7.51
CA ARG A 80 -3.13 7.93 -7.10
C ARG A 80 -2.24 7.68 -8.32
N LYS A 81 -1.13 8.40 -8.39
CA LYS A 81 -0.05 8.16 -9.34
C LYS A 81 1.17 7.66 -8.60
N PHE A 82 1.71 6.54 -9.05
CA PHE A 82 2.88 5.92 -8.44
C PHE A 82 4.13 6.25 -9.25
N PHE A 83 5.23 6.43 -8.54
CA PHE A 83 6.54 6.73 -9.10
C PHE A 83 7.57 5.81 -8.47
N TYR A 84 8.63 5.51 -9.22
CA TYR A 84 9.78 4.78 -8.74
C TYR A 84 11.07 5.53 -9.02
N THR A 85 12.09 5.24 -8.22
CA THR A 85 13.46 5.72 -8.41
C THR A 85 14.46 4.66 -7.98
N LEU A 86 15.62 4.65 -8.64
CA LEU A 86 16.77 3.78 -8.30
C LEU A 86 17.89 4.56 -7.60
N ASP A 87 17.93 5.89 -7.77
CA ASP A 87 18.97 6.77 -7.26
C ASP A 87 18.49 7.68 -6.11
N GLY A 88 17.17 7.77 -5.90
CA GLY A 88 16.56 8.63 -4.88
C GLY A 88 16.33 10.07 -5.32
N TYR A 89 16.73 10.43 -6.55
CA TYR A 89 16.65 11.78 -7.08
C TYR A 89 15.71 11.87 -8.29
N GLN A 90 15.90 11.00 -9.29
CA GLN A 90 15.07 10.99 -10.50
C GLN A 90 13.90 10.03 -10.32
N TRP A 91 12.69 10.59 -10.36
CA TRP A 91 11.46 9.81 -10.23
C TRP A 91 10.82 9.58 -11.59
N MET A 92 10.59 8.31 -11.91
CA MET A 92 9.89 7.88 -13.12
C MET A 92 8.49 7.40 -12.75
N MET A 93 7.50 7.70 -13.58
CA MET A 93 6.12 7.23 -13.35
C MET A 93 6.03 5.73 -13.61
N LEU A 94 5.42 4.98 -12.69
CA LEU A 94 5.14 3.56 -12.94
C LEU A 94 4.09 3.43 -14.07
N PRO A 95 4.29 2.51 -15.03
CA PRO A 95 3.32 2.27 -16.08
C PRO A 95 2.02 1.73 -15.50
N PHE A 96 0.89 2.10 -16.10
CA PHE A 96 -0.39 1.53 -15.73
C PHE A 96 -0.53 0.13 -16.33
N VAL A 97 -0.72 -0.88 -15.47
CA VAL A 97 -0.89 -2.28 -15.89
C VAL A 97 -2.38 -2.61 -16.02
N HIS A 98 -2.85 -2.84 -17.24
CA HIS A 98 -4.23 -3.26 -17.52
C HIS A 98 -4.38 -4.77 -17.74
N SER A 99 -3.33 -5.45 -18.21
CA SER A 99 -3.45 -6.83 -18.68
C SER A 99 -3.54 -7.82 -17.52
N PRO A 100 -4.62 -8.63 -17.42
CA PRO A 100 -4.72 -9.70 -16.43
C PRO A 100 -3.56 -10.70 -16.52
N LYS A 101 -3.03 -10.92 -17.73
CA LYS A 101 -1.88 -11.81 -17.97
C LYS A 101 -0.62 -11.31 -17.27
N ILE A 102 -0.40 -9.99 -17.20
CA ILE A 102 0.75 -9.41 -16.50
C ILE A 102 0.62 -9.62 -15.00
N PHE A 103 -0.59 -9.46 -14.44
CA PHE A 103 -0.83 -9.76 -13.02
C PHE A 103 -0.59 -11.24 -12.70
N GLN A 104 -1.09 -12.15 -13.54
CA GLN A 104 -0.85 -13.58 -13.36
C GLN A 104 0.64 -13.93 -13.50
N ALA A 105 1.31 -13.43 -14.54
CA ALA A 105 2.75 -13.61 -14.73
C ALA A 105 3.56 -13.05 -13.55
N THR A 106 3.17 -11.90 -12.99
CA THR A 106 3.82 -11.29 -11.83
C THR A 106 3.73 -12.17 -10.59
N ILE A 107 2.57 -12.79 -10.36
CA ILE A 107 2.34 -13.72 -9.24
C ILE A 107 3.14 -15.01 -9.40
N LEU A 108 3.25 -15.52 -10.63
CA LEU A 108 3.95 -16.77 -10.94
C LEU A 108 5.48 -16.61 -11.01
N CYS A 109 5.97 -15.40 -11.33
CA CYS A 109 7.39 -15.09 -11.43
C CYS A 109 8.08 -15.18 -10.06
N ARG A 110 8.97 -16.17 -9.89
CA ARG A 110 9.67 -16.48 -8.63
C ARG A 110 11.02 -15.78 -8.51
N GLU A 111 11.56 -15.33 -9.64
CA GLU A 111 12.86 -14.68 -9.73
C GLU A 111 12.87 -13.38 -8.92
N PRO A 112 13.94 -13.07 -8.19
CA PRO A 112 14.08 -11.76 -7.53
C PRO A 112 14.13 -10.63 -8.58
N PHE A 113 13.82 -9.40 -8.15
CA PHE A 113 14.08 -8.22 -8.96
C PHE A 113 15.58 -8.04 -9.16
N ILE A 114 16.01 -7.65 -10.37
CA ILE A 114 17.43 -7.41 -10.64
C ILE A 114 17.79 -5.96 -10.32
N GLY A 115 16.91 -5.01 -10.60
CA GLY A 115 17.19 -3.57 -10.52
C GLY A 115 17.40 -2.92 -11.89
N ASP A 116 16.97 -3.58 -12.97
CA ASP A 116 16.97 -3.04 -14.33
C ASP A 116 15.54 -2.96 -14.87
N PRO A 117 14.95 -1.76 -15.00
CA PRO A 117 13.59 -1.60 -15.52
C PRO A 117 13.38 -2.16 -16.93
N ILE A 118 14.44 -2.24 -17.75
CA ILE A 118 14.36 -2.60 -19.17
C ILE A 118 14.37 -4.13 -19.36
N LEU A 119 14.81 -4.88 -18.34
CA LEU A 119 14.89 -6.33 -18.39
C LEU A 119 13.55 -6.96 -18.74
N VAL A 120 13.57 -7.96 -19.64
CA VAL A 120 12.39 -8.74 -20.02
C VAL A 120 12.63 -10.20 -19.68
N THR A 121 11.75 -10.76 -18.87
CA THR A 121 11.74 -12.18 -18.48
C THR A 121 10.56 -12.86 -19.16
N THR A 122 10.73 -14.11 -19.58
CA THR A 122 9.61 -14.91 -20.11
C THR A 122 9.06 -15.78 -18.99
N VAL A 123 7.77 -15.63 -18.68
CA VAL A 123 7.07 -16.40 -17.65
C VAL A 123 6.04 -17.28 -18.32
N GLU A 124 6.00 -18.56 -17.94
CA GLU A 124 4.98 -19.50 -18.40
C GLU A 124 3.77 -19.40 -17.46
N LEU A 125 2.60 -19.13 -18.02
CA LEU A 125 1.36 -19.07 -17.26
C LEU A 125 0.85 -20.48 -16.94
N ASP A 126 0.00 -20.58 -15.91
CA ASP A 126 -0.69 -21.84 -15.61
C ASP A 126 -1.56 -22.28 -16.81
N PRO A 127 -1.64 -23.60 -17.08
CA PRO A 127 -2.50 -24.11 -18.14
C PRO A 127 -3.95 -23.76 -17.85
N THR A 128 -4.67 -23.33 -18.88
CA THR A 128 -6.12 -23.13 -18.80
C THR A 128 -6.82 -24.45 -19.09
N PHE A 129 -7.85 -24.75 -18.30
CA PHE A 129 -8.66 -25.96 -18.45
C PHE A 129 -10.03 -25.56 -19.00
N GLU A 130 -10.36 -26.09 -20.17
CA GLU A 130 -11.68 -25.95 -20.77
C GLU A 130 -12.46 -27.25 -20.53
N VAL A 131 -13.72 -27.13 -20.14
CA VAL A 131 -14.63 -28.26 -19.96
C VAL A 131 -15.58 -28.26 -21.15
N ASP A 132 -15.41 -29.24 -22.03
CA ASP A 132 -16.32 -29.43 -23.16
C ASP A 132 -17.73 -29.82 -22.68
N ALA A 133 -18.73 -29.64 -23.56
CA ALA A 133 -20.12 -30.05 -23.30
C ALA A 133 -20.27 -31.54 -22.90
N ASN A 134 -19.27 -32.37 -23.25
CA ASN A 134 -19.18 -33.78 -22.88
C ASN A 134 -18.43 -34.04 -21.56
N GLN A 135 -18.17 -33.01 -20.74
CA GLN A 135 -17.40 -33.08 -19.49
C GLN A 135 -15.94 -33.57 -19.66
N ILE A 136 -15.39 -33.46 -20.86
CA ILE A 136 -13.97 -33.76 -21.12
C ILE A 136 -13.17 -32.51 -20.77
N ILE A 137 -12.16 -32.67 -19.91
CA ILE A 137 -11.25 -31.58 -19.51
C ILE A 137 -10.07 -31.59 -20.48
N SER A 138 -9.97 -30.58 -21.34
CA SER A 138 -8.79 -30.34 -22.17
C SER A 138 -7.90 -29.29 -21.53
N ALA A 139 -6.61 -29.61 -21.39
CA ALA A 139 -5.60 -28.66 -20.90
C ALA A 139 -4.93 -27.96 -22.08
N ASN A 140 -5.01 -26.62 -22.10
CA ASN A 140 -4.25 -25.82 -23.04
C ASN A 140 -2.78 -25.75 -22.61
N LEU A 141 -1.86 -25.70 -23.58
CA LEU A 141 -0.44 -25.52 -23.31
C LEU A 141 -0.19 -24.19 -22.57
N PRO A 142 0.74 -24.14 -21.60
CA PRO A 142 1.03 -22.93 -20.85
C PRO A 142 1.51 -21.82 -21.79
N GLU A 143 0.80 -20.69 -21.78
CA GLU A 143 1.13 -19.53 -22.61
C GLU A 143 2.39 -18.85 -22.07
N LYS A 144 3.35 -18.53 -22.95
CA LYS A 144 4.56 -17.80 -22.59
C LYS A 144 4.33 -16.30 -22.73
N VAL A 145 4.41 -15.58 -21.62
CA VAL A 145 4.24 -14.13 -21.58
C VAL A 145 5.59 -13.46 -21.35
N LYS A 146 5.90 -12.46 -22.16
CA LYS A 146 7.05 -11.58 -21.92
C LYS A 146 6.65 -10.56 -20.87
N LEU A 147 7.38 -10.52 -19.77
CA LEU A 147 7.14 -9.65 -18.63
C LEU A 147 8.33 -8.72 -18.47
N LYS A 148 8.12 -7.42 -18.69
CA LYS A 148 9.13 -6.40 -18.41
C LYS A 148 9.24 -6.19 -16.90
N GLU A 149 10.44 -6.00 -16.37
CA GLU A 149 10.67 -5.80 -14.93
C GLU A 149 9.93 -4.57 -14.40
N GLU A 150 9.89 -3.47 -15.18
CA GLU A 150 9.12 -2.28 -14.85
C GLU A 150 7.60 -2.52 -14.76
N GLU A 151 7.03 -3.35 -15.64
CA GLU A 151 5.60 -3.72 -15.61
C GLU A 151 5.32 -4.64 -14.41
N ARG A 152 6.23 -5.57 -14.13
CA ARG A 152 6.18 -6.43 -12.94
C ARG A 152 6.23 -5.59 -11.66
N LEU A 153 7.09 -4.58 -11.62
CA LEU A 153 7.22 -3.65 -10.50
C LEU A 153 5.91 -2.87 -10.28
N ALA A 154 5.33 -2.33 -11.34
CA ALA A 154 4.04 -1.65 -11.26
C ALA A 154 2.92 -2.57 -10.77
N ALA A 155 2.86 -3.80 -11.30
CA ALA A 155 1.88 -4.81 -10.90
C ALA A 155 2.03 -5.21 -9.42
N ILE A 156 3.25 -5.45 -8.94
CA ILE A 156 3.46 -5.88 -7.55
C ILE A 156 3.16 -4.74 -6.56
N VAL A 157 3.56 -3.51 -6.87
CA VAL A 157 3.23 -2.33 -6.04
C VAL A 157 1.72 -2.15 -5.96
N PHE A 158 1.01 -2.33 -7.07
CA PHE A 158 -0.45 -2.28 -7.10
C PHE A 158 -1.07 -3.37 -6.22
N ILE A 159 -0.67 -4.63 -6.39
CA ILE A 159 -1.20 -5.77 -5.60
C ILE A 159 -0.97 -5.54 -4.10
N ILE A 160 0.26 -5.21 -3.69
CA ILE A 160 0.61 -5.01 -2.28
C ILE A 160 -0.21 -3.86 -1.68
N THR A 161 -0.36 -2.76 -2.42
CA THR A 161 -1.14 -1.60 -1.97
C THR A 161 -2.60 -1.98 -1.76
N GLU A 162 -3.19 -2.68 -2.72
CA GLU A 162 -4.60 -3.08 -2.66
C GLU A 162 -4.87 -4.14 -1.57
N GLU A 163 -3.90 -4.99 -1.24
CA GLU A 163 -4.09 -6.04 -0.24
C GLU A 163 -3.73 -5.60 1.18
N CYS A 164 -2.76 -4.69 1.38
CA CYS A 164 -2.18 -4.44 2.70
C CYS A 164 -1.96 -2.98 3.09
N ALA A 165 -2.20 -2.00 2.22
CA ALA A 165 -2.22 -0.61 2.67
C ALA A 165 -3.43 -0.40 3.58
N ILE A 166 -3.22 0.15 4.77
CA ILE A 166 -4.26 0.32 5.79
C ILE A 166 -4.25 1.73 6.39
N CYS A 167 -5.40 2.14 6.91
CA CYS A 167 -5.58 3.38 7.64
C CYS A 167 -6.51 3.19 8.85
N PRO A 168 -6.40 4.02 9.90
CA PRO A 168 -7.31 3.96 11.02
C PRO A 168 -8.70 4.50 10.63
N ARG A 169 -9.75 3.97 11.28
CA ARG A 169 -11.14 4.40 11.10
C ARG A 169 -11.27 5.90 11.30
N GLY A 170 -11.89 6.57 10.35
CA GLY A 170 -12.10 8.01 10.39
C GLY A 170 -10.89 8.86 9.98
N ALA A 171 -9.77 8.24 9.55
CA ALA A 171 -8.67 8.97 8.91
C ALA A 171 -9.06 9.52 7.53
N LEU A 172 -9.95 8.82 6.83
CA LEU A 172 -10.54 9.26 5.57
C LEU A 172 -12.01 9.67 5.76
N TYR A 173 -12.45 10.60 4.92
CA TYR A 173 -13.80 11.12 4.90
C TYR A 173 -14.33 11.12 3.47
N LYS A 174 -15.50 10.50 3.27
CA LYS A 174 -16.22 10.49 2.01
C LYS A 174 -17.17 11.68 1.95
N LEU A 175 -16.94 12.57 0.99
CA LEU A 175 -17.78 13.71 0.70
C LEU A 175 -19.10 13.28 0.05
N THR A 176 -20.07 14.19 0.04
CA THR A 176 -21.39 13.97 -0.57
C THR A 176 -21.34 13.78 -2.09
N ASP A 177 -20.32 14.37 -2.74
CA ASP A 177 -20.02 14.18 -4.17
C ASP A 177 -19.34 12.83 -4.47
N GLY A 178 -19.04 12.03 -3.43
CA GLY A 178 -18.39 10.74 -3.53
C GLY A 178 -16.87 10.77 -3.57
N ARG A 179 -16.23 11.95 -3.55
CA ARG A 179 -14.77 12.07 -3.43
C ARG A 179 -14.31 11.72 -2.02
N ILE A 180 -13.12 11.15 -1.94
CA ILE A 180 -12.52 10.72 -0.67
C ILE A 180 -11.33 11.62 -0.35
N ILE A 181 -11.38 12.26 0.82
CA ILE A 181 -10.35 13.19 1.30
C ILE A 181 -9.84 12.77 2.68
N PRO A 182 -8.66 13.25 3.12
CA PRO A 182 -8.19 13.04 4.48
C PRO A 182 -9.08 13.83 5.46
N ASN A 183 -9.48 13.17 6.53
CA ASN A 183 -10.33 13.79 7.54
C ASN A 183 -9.53 14.73 8.44
N GLN A 184 -9.67 16.04 8.22
CA GLN A 184 -9.03 17.08 9.04
C GLN A 184 -9.56 17.14 10.48
N MET A 185 -10.63 16.43 10.82
CA MET A 185 -11.16 16.35 12.19
C MET A 185 -10.72 15.10 12.93
N PHE A 186 -10.05 14.16 12.26
CA PHE A 186 -9.50 12.97 12.91
C PHE A 186 -8.57 13.36 14.06
N ARG A 187 -8.67 12.70 15.21
CA ARG A 187 -7.80 12.95 16.38
C ARG A 187 -7.00 11.72 16.79
N GLY A 188 -7.07 10.66 16.01
CA GLY A 188 -6.47 9.37 16.37
C GLY A 188 -7.43 8.47 17.12
N LEU A 189 -7.14 7.17 17.09
CA LEU A 189 -7.76 6.18 17.94
C LEU A 189 -7.29 6.36 19.39
N ASN A 190 -8.20 6.18 20.33
CA ASN A 190 -7.91 6.19 21.77
C ASN A 190 -7.43 4.82 22.27
N ASP A 191 -7.00 4.76 23.53
CA ASP A 191 -6.44 3.54 24.14
C ASP A 191 -7.40 2.34 24.12
N LEU A 192 -8.72 2.59 24.19
CA LEU A 192 -9.75 1.54 24.14
C LEU A 192 -10.01 1.03 22.72
N GLN A 193 -9.79 1.87 21.71
CA GLN A 193 -10.06 1.58 20.31
C GLN A 193 -8.85 0.96 19.62
N VAL A 194 -7.64 1.32 20.02
CA VAL A 194 -6.43 1.05 19.23
C VAL A 194 -6.10 -0.45 19.10
N GLU A 195 -6.43 -1.27 20.11
CA GLU A 195 -6.20 -2.72 20.08
C GLU A 195 -7.24 -3.48 19.24
N ASN A 196 -8.40 -2.87 18.98
CA ASN A 196 -9.44 -3.50 18.19
C ASN A 196 -9.13 -3.37 16.69
N ILE A 197 -8.75 -4.49 16.07
CA ILE A 197 -8.49 -4.66 14.63
C ILE A 197 -9.63 -4.10 13.76
N SER A 198 -10.87 -4.10 14.25
CA SER A 198 -12.03 -3.56 13.52
C SER A 198 -12.00 -2.05 13.33
N ASN A 199 -11.12 -1.33 14.03
CA ASN A 199 -10.90 0.11 13.86
C ASN A 199 -9.89 0.44 12.76
N TYR A 200 -9.49 -0.53 11.94
CA TYR A 200 -8.59 -0.30 10.81
C TYR A 200 -9.23 -0.78 9.51
N GLN A 201 -8.98 -0.02 8.46
CA GLN A 201 -9.62 -0.16 7.16
C GLN A 201 -8.54 -0.30 6.08
N ILE A 202 -8.85 -1.01 5.00
CA ILE A 202 -7.95 -1.15 3.85
C ILE A 202 -8.04 0.12 3.00
N LEU A 203 -6.89 0.68 2.64
CA LEU A 203 -6.74 1.93 1.89
C LEU A 203 -6.94 1.72 0.37
N ARG A 204 -8.09 1.18 -0.01
CA ARG A 204 -8.50 0.98 -1.41
C ARG A 204 -9.99 1.15 -1.59
N LEU A 205 -10.44 1.15 -2.84
CA LEU A 205 -11.87 1.11 -3.10
C LEU A 205 -12.48 -0.15 -2.47
N PRO A 206 -13.62 -0.03 -1.76
CA PRO A 206 -14.25 -1.16 -1.08
C PRO A 206 -14.67 -2.21 -2.12
N ARG A 207 -14.37 -3.48 -1.82
CA ARG A 207 -14.81 -4.64 -2.61
C ARG A 207 -16.09 -5.25 -2.03
N ASN A 208 -16.29 -5.11 -0.72
CA ASN A 208 -17.51 -5.56 -0.09
C ASN A 208 -18.62 -4.52 -0.27
N ASP A 209 -19.86 -5.00 -0.20
CA ASP A 209 -21.03 -4.12 -0.23
C ASP A 209 -21.00 -3.13 0.94
N LEU A 210 -21.49 -1.91 0.69
CA LEU A 210 -21.57 -0.88 1.73
C LEU A 210 -22.36 -1.38 2.95
N LYS A 211 -23.46 -2.12 2.73
CA LYS A 211 -24.25 -2.72 3.83
C LYS A 211 -23.39 -3.64 4.70
N HIS A 212 -22.54 -4.45 4.09
CA HIS A 212 -21.63 -5.34 4.81
C HIS A 212 -20.65 -4.55 5.69
N ASN A 213 -20.11 -3.43 5.18
CA ASN A 213 -19.18 -2.60 5.95
C ASN A 213 -19.87 -1.86 7.11
N LEU A 214 -21.09 -1.36 6.91
CA LEU A 214 -21.83 -0.61 7.93
C LEU A 214 -22.42 -1.48 9.04
N LEU A 215 -22.93 -2.67 8.72
CA LEU A 215 -23.63 -3.54 9.68
C LEU A 215 -22.72 -4.13 10.77
N LYS A 216 -21.40 -3.95 10.67
CA LYS A 216 -20.44 -4.46 11.65
C LYS A 216 -20.48 -3.73 12.98
N ARG A 217 -21.12 -2.56 13.03
CA ARG A 217 -21.13 -1.68 14.18
C ARG A 217 -22.49 -1.06 14.40
N GLY A 218 -22.87 -0.91 15.67
CA GLY A 218 -24.07 -0.15 16.05
C GLY A 218 -23.88 1.36 15.87
N ASP A 219 -22.66 1.86 15.97
CA ASP A 219 -22.27 3.28 15.87
C ASP A 219 -21.72 3.64 14.47
N TYR A 220 -22.24 3.02 13.41
CA TYR A 220 -21.74 3.24 12.05
C TYR A 220 -21.98 4.67 11.56
N ASN A 221 -21.12 5.16 10.69
CA ASN A 221 -21.24 6.44 10.03
C ASN A 221 -20.82 6.35 8.56
N TYR A 222 -21.73 6.67 7.65
CA TYR A 222 -21.56 6.56 6.20
C TYR A 222 -20.32 7.28 5.64
N ALA A 223 -19.93 8.40 6.25
CA ALA A 223 -18.83 9.22 5.75
C ALA A 223 -17.44 8.66 6.13
N ILE A 224 -17.36 7.79 7.13
CA ILE A 224 -16.09 7.21 7.63
C ILE A 224 -16.03 5.69 7.52
N ASP A 225 -17.17 4.99 7.53
CA ASP A 225 -17.28 3.53 7.55
C ASP A 225 -17.63 2.97 6.16
N PHE A 226 -17.05 3.55 5.12
CA PHE A 226 -17.28 3.13 3.73
C PHE A 226 -16.25 2.12 3.20
N LEU A 227 -15.10 1.97 3.89
CA LEU A 227 -13.99 1.09 3.49
C LEU A 227 -14.12 -0.32 4.09
N ASP A 228 -13.49 -1.29 3.41
CA ASP A 228 -13.39 -2.66 3.90
C ASP A 228 -12.56 -2.72 5.20
N CYS A 229 -13.03 -3.52 6.15
CA CYS A 229 -12.36 -3.70 7.44
C CYS A 229 -11.24 -4.75 7.32
N ILE A 230 -10.09 -4.51 7.98
CA ILE A 230 -8.98 -5.47 7.95
C ILE A 230 -9.32 -6.80 8.65
N ALA A 231 -10.33 -6.81 9.53
CA ALA A 231 -10.76 -8.00 10.25
C ALA A 231 -11.33 -9.10 9.33
N ASP A 232 -11.80 -8.74 8.12
CA ASP A 232 -12.33 -9.69 7.15
C ASP A 232 -11.25 -10.24 6.19
N VAL A 233 -10.03 -9.70 6.26
CA VAL A 233 -8.97 -10.14 5.35
C VAL A 233 -8.62 -11.59 5.67
N ILE A 234 -8.62 -12.43 4.65
CA ILE A 234 -8.31 -13.85 4.77
C ILE A 234 -6.78 -14.01 4.81
N PRO A 235 -6.22 -14.79 5.75
CA PRO A 235 -6.91 -15.57 6.78
C PRO A 235 -7.46 -14.71 7.91
N LEU A 236 -8.74 -14.93 8.27
CA LEU A 236 -9.49 -14.10 9.21
C LEU A 236 -8.70 -13.89 10.51
N ARG A 237 -8.50 -12.61 10.87
CA ARG A 237 -7.79 -12.17 12.09
C ARG A 237 -6.33 -12.64 12.22
N ARG A 238 -5.75 -13.25 11.19
CA ARG A 238 -4.34 -13.69 11.16
C ARG A 238 -3.53 -13.01 10.05
N ALA A 239 -4.21 -12.36 9.10
CA ALA A 239 -3.57 -11.61 8.02
C ALA A 239 -2.66 -10.47 8.51
N PHE A 240 -2.93 -9.91 9.70
CA PHE A 240 -2.15 -8.85 10.31
C PHE A 240 -1.80 -9.21 11.76
N SER A 241 -0.57 -8.91 12.16
CA SER A 241 -0.13 -8.95 13.56
C SER A 241 -0.06 -7.53 14.12
N LEU A 242 -0.58 -7.35 15.33
CA LEU A 242 -0.70 -6.04 15.98
C LEU A 242 0.14 -6.03 17.26
N ASN A 243 1.02 -5.04 17.38
CA ASN A 243 1.88 -4.84 18.54
C ASN A 243 1.72 -3.41 19.09
N LEU A 244 1.27 -3.30 20.34
CA LEU A 244 1.12 -2.02 21.02
C LEU A 244 2.35 -1.71 21.88
N MET A 245 3.09 -0.67 21.50
CA MET A 245 4.21 -0.12 22.27
C MET A 245 3.67 0.93 23.26
N ARG A 246 3.25 0.47 24.44
CA ARG A 246 2.56 1.32 25.43
C ARG A 246 3.37 2.54 25.88
N ASN A 247 4.69 2.40 26.03
CA ASN A 247 5.56 3.50 26.47
C ASN A 247 5.60 4.66 25.45
N GLU A 248 5.61 4.34 24.17
CA GLU A 248 5.72 5.32 23.08
C GLU A 248 4.35 5.75 22.55
N ARG A 249 3.27 5.15 23.07
CA ARG A 249 1.90 5.35 22.58
C ARG A 249 1.84 5.16 21.06
N LEU A 250 2.46 4.08 20.61
CA LEU A 250 2.60 3.73 19.20
C LEU A 250 2.06 2.31 19.00
N ILE A 251 1.25 2.13 17.96
CA ILE A 251 0.89 0.79 17.50
C ILE A 251 1.60 0.50 16.19
N ILE A 252 2.10 -0.73 16.07
CA ILE A 252 2.75 -1.24 14.89
C ILE A 252 1.98 -2.47 14.44
N MET A 253 1.49 -2.45 13.21
CA MET A 253 0.87 -3.61 12.58
C MET A 253 1.73 -4.10 11.43
N LYS A 254 1.96 -5.41 11.35
CA LYS A 254 2.72 -6.04 10.26
C LYS A 254 1.80 -6.96 9.48
N SER A 255 1.87 -6.91 8.15
CA SER A 255 1.19 -7.90 7.32
C SER A 255 1.90 -9.24 7.41
N CYS A 256 1.14 -10.29 7.66
CA CYS A 256 1.62 -11.67 7.61
C CYS A 256 1.53 -12.24 6.17
N LEU A 257 0.66 -11.66 5.34
CA LEU A 257 0.51 -11.99 3.91
C LEU A 257 1.65 -11.44 3.06
N TRP A 258 2.07 -10.22 3.36
CA TRP A 258 3.15 -9.53 2.66
C TRP A 258 4.23 -9.14 3.65
N PRO A 259 5.18 -10.06 3.92
CA PRO A 259 6.34 -9.76 4.76
C PRO A 259 7.04 -8.50 4.25
N GLY A 260 7.25 -7.55 5.15
CA GLY A 260 7.81 -6.24 4.82
C GLY A 260 6.80 -5.09 4.86
N MET A 261 5.49 -5.35 4.71
CA MET A 261 4.48 -4.32 4.93
C MET A 261 4.30 -4.07 6.42
N THR A 262 4.52 -2.82 6.82
CA THR A 262 4.33 -2.35 8.18
C THR A 262 3.49 -1.08 8.19
N PHE A 263 2.54 -1.01 9.11
CA PHE A 263 1.76 0.17 9.42
C PHE A 263 2.07 0.65 10.84
N PHE A 264 2.01 1.95 11.05
CA PHE A 264 2.10 2.57 12.36
C PHE A 264 0.96 3.57 12.59
N HIS A 265 0.56 3.72 13.85
CA HIS A 265 -0.36 4.79 14.28
C HIS A 265 -0.03 5.25 15.69
N LYS A 266 0.09 6.57 15.89
CA LYS A 266 0.33 7.17 17.20
C LYS A 266 -1.01 7.43 17.89
N LEU A 267 -1.20 6.87 19.07
CA LEU A 267 -2.45 6.99 19.82
C LEU A 267 -2.80 8.46 20.08
N ASN A 268 -4.10 8.79 20.04
CA ASN A 268 -4.61 10.15 20.23
C ASN A 268 -3.92 11.20 19.34
N SER A 269 -3.40 10.80 18.17
CA SER A 269 -2.80 11.66 17.17
C SER A 269 -3.30 11.33 15.77
N ARG A 270 -3.15 12.28 14.84
CA ARG A 270 -3.42 12.06 13.41
C ARG A 270 -2.32 11.27 12.72
N LYS A 271 -1.18 11.08 13.38
CA LYS A 271 0.02 10.51 12.79
C LYS A 271 -0.15 9.02 12.59
N HIS A 272 -0.25 8.61 11.33
CA HIS A 272 -0.30 7.23 10.90
C HIS A 272 0.29 7.11 9.51
N GLY A 273 0.65 5.90 9.13
CA GLY A 273 1.16 5.61 7.79
C GLY A 273 1.55 4.16 7.67
N PHE A 274 1.91 3.76 6.46
CA PHE A 274 2.46 2.45 6.19
C PHE A 274 3.71 2.60 5.34
N LEU A 275 4.59 1.59 5.39
CA LEU A 275 5.71 1.42 4.50
C LEU A 275 5.87 -0.06 4.16
N TYR A 276 6.30 -0.31 2.94
CA TYR A 276 6.72 -1.64 2.51
C TYR A 276 8.24 -1.70 2.35
N PHE A 277 8.91 -2.62 3.04
CA PHE A 277 10.31 -2.96 2.80
C PHE A 277 10.48 -4.46 2.65
N GLY A 278 10.69 -4.93 1.42
CA GLY A 278 10.77 -6.36 1.13
C GLY A 278 11.07 -6.64 -0.34
N ASP A 279 11.06 -7.91 -0.73
CA ASP A 279 11.37 -8.38 -2.08
C ASP A 279 10.14 -8.48 -3.00
N GLY A 280 8.97 -8.06 -2.53
CA GLY A 280 7.73 -8.14 -3.28
C GLY A 280 7.16 -9.56 -3.39
N LYS A 281 7.46 -10.47 -2.45
CA LYS A 281 6.89 -11.83 -2.45
C LYS A 281 5.76 -11.99 -1.44
N LYS A 282 4.67 -12.57 -1.90
CA LYS A 282 3.52 -12.94 -1.06
C LYS A 282 3.81 -14.24 -0.32
N ASN A 283 3.42 -14.29 0.95
CA ASN A 283 3.46 -15.49 1.77
C ASN A 283 2.21 -16.34 1.52
N TYR A 284 2.29 -17.28 0.58
CA TYR A 284 1.21 -18.23 0.31
C TYR A 284 1.06 -19.30 1.39
N ASP A 285 2.11 -19.52 2.18
CA ASP A 285 2.15 -20.59 3.19
C ASP A 285 1.52 -20.19 4.52
N LEU A 286 1.00 -18.96 4.64
CA LEU A 286 0.46 -18.41 5.88
C LEU A 286 -0.63 -19.30 6.51
N LEU A 287 -1.42 -19.99 5.69
CA LEU A 287 -2.46 -20.92 6.16
C LEU A 287 -1.90 -22.19 6.80
N PHE A 288 -0.64 -22.57 6.49
CA PHE A 288 0.03 -23.77 7.00
C PHE A 288 0.99 -23.49 8.15
N MET A 289 1.25 -22.21 8.46
CA MET A 289 2.19 -21.79 9.52
C MET A 289 1.59 -21.81 10.94
N TYR A 290 0.32 -22.23 11.10
CA TYR A 290 -0.42 -22.22 12.36
C TYR A 290 -1.18 -23.51 12.63
#